data_AF-A0A9N9Y4N8-F1
#
_entry.id   AF-A0A9N9Y4N8-F1
#
_cell.length_a   1.000
_cell.length_b   1.000
_cell.length_c   1.000
_cell.angle_alpha   90.00
_cell.angle_beta   90.00
_cell.angle_gamma   90.00
#
_symmetry.space_group_name_H-M   'P 1'
#
loop_
_entity.id
_entity.type
_entity.pdbx_description
1 polymer ?
#
loop_
_entity_poly.entity_id
_entity_poly.type
_entity_poly.pdbx_seq_one_letter_code
_entity_poly.pdbx_strand_id
1 'polypeptide(L)'
;MGCTNSTPGGGPGARPAQNTAAEQSRQIELPDVQWEINKEWSETMEAEWKNAFESGNAKKFRASFQPFLDFTVRKWLNKEEPACAKAGTIEDMGETTLCVGGRKSKYPAKTIITLDDDFTGVFYSATMIIAPPLKGKGAEEPWMKASAALQTEEMREAKIHMLTLLTLMREQDAVVKHGLIHVFMGADLVSCKFSTTVNEPTITMLPHQDKPNEQFVSGNEDLRQAALADPENMPVQFPSLMFTTAYGLAEREYPGCTTWDEGEFPFTVNGVPYPYPTRLLVARDFNKMSERVDSSFFKVVTAKDSNDSPEAFLIRNLDPEKDPGGIVCMTLILGIDPKVIWPKCGDYADSPAIAAAEQALHEHVKTLHKNGKVRACGVRVCIGTERKNSKFVGDVATIAPEVIGPEFQTVPEPNRRKYTDLSGFLLSLKEQPKHELFESESHFQAIKEHMRTRAQENPEFFNAIVPQVAVMSAKHFLTTNFPGCEVVDEGELPATLPDGTEMKIADTRLILAKDPKQEPKSIVAALHIVPNPTGDEDTFMVKGKKNWLESKEMKEAEYALLELLKKLHAEGKVSEVDCMAQVVMETDATIYKFVEGSKFIDYSDERMAQIKWY
;
A
#
# COMPACT_ATOMS: atom_id res chain seq x y z
N MET A 1 -8.93 -51.17 -38.50
CA MET A 1 -10.06 -52.08 -38.76
C MET A 1 -10.13 -53.04 -37.58
N GLY A 2 -11.18 -53.22 -36.78
CA GLY A 2 -12.54 -52.71 -36.71
C GLY A 2 -13.12 -53.13 -35.35
N CYS A 3 -14.23 -52.49 -34.96
CA CYS A 3 -14.90 -52.48 -33.66
C CYS A 3 -15.40 -53.85 -33.12
N THR A 4 -15.64 -53.98 -31.81
CA THR A 4 -17.01 -53.93 -31.20
C THR A 4 -17.05 -54.16 -29.67
N ASN A 5 -18.10 -53.59 -29.08
CA ASN A 5 -18.48 -53.43 -27.68
C ASN A 5 -18.84 -54.73 -26.93
N SER A 6 -18.75 -54.68 -25.59
CA SER A 6 -19.73 -55.34 -24.72
C SER A 6 -19.91 -54.58 -23.39
N THR A 7 -21.18 -54.32 -23.05
CA THR A 7 -21.64 -53.88 -21.72
C THR A 7 -22.30 -55.09 -21.04
N PRO A 8 -22.14 -55.28 -19.71
CA PRO A 8 -23.30 -55.25 -18.80
C PRO A 8 -22.93 -54.64 -17.41
N GLY A 9 -23.68 -53.73 -16.77
CA GLY A 9 -24.92 -53.95 -15.98
C GLY A 9 -24.73 -54.95 -14.81
N GLY A 10 -24.84 -54.67 -13.50
CA GLY A 10 -25.05 -53.47 -12.69
C GLY A 10 -25.12 -53.82 -11.18
N GLY A 11 -24.66 -52.91 -10.30
CA GLY A 11 -24.95 -52.79 -8.84
C GLY A 11 -24.19 -53.69 -7.84
N PRO A 12 -24.09 -53.34 -6.51
CA PRO A 12 -24.40 -52.10 -5.81
C PRO A 12 -23.18 -51.54 -5.01
N GLY A 13 -22.81 -50.30 -5.26
CA GLY A 13 -21.85 -49.56 -4.44
C GLY A 13 -22.31 -48.11 -4.38
N ALA A 14 -23.10 -47.80 -3.35
CA ALA A 14 -23.61 -46.47 -3.12
C ALA A 14 -22.45 -45.48 -2.99
N ARG A 15 -22.35 -44.54 -3.95
CA ARG A 15 -21.71 -43.24 -3.71
C ARG A 15 -22.79 -42.31 -3.17
N PRO A 16 -22.72 -41.85 -1.91
CA PRO A 16 -23.60 -40.81 -1.42
C PRO A 16 -23.07 -39.41 -1.79
N ALA A 17 -23.98 -38.44 -1.83
CA ALA A 17 -23.77 -36.98 -1.90
C ALA A 17 -23.59 -36.31 -3.29
N GLN A 18 -24.60 -36.40 -4.15
CA GLN A 18 -24.90 -35.32 -5.13
C GLN A 18 -26.33 -34.76 -5.02
N ASN A 19 -27.14 -35.25 -4.06
CA ASN A 19 -28.49 -34.75 -3.80
C ASN A 19 -28.62 -33.95 -2.48
N THR A 20 -27.56 -33.83 -1.68
CA THR A 20 -27.65 -33.20 -0.35
C THR A 20 -27.86 -31.68 -0.41
N ALA A 21 -27.35 -30.95 -1.40
CA ALA A 21 -27.52 -29.48 -1.43
C ALA A 21 -28.96 -29.03 -1.74
N ALA A 22 -29.72 -29.80 -2.53
CA ALA A 22 -31.11 -29.49 -2.88
C ALA A 22 -32.13 -29.94 -1.80
N GLU A 23 -31.77 -30.93 -0.98
CA GLU A 23 -32.58 -31.38 0.16
C GLU A 23 -32.23 -30.64 1.47
N GLN A 24 -30.97 -30.22 1.67
CA GLN A 24 -30.57 -29.38 2.82
C GLN A 24 -31.05 -27.93 2.70
N SER A 25 -31.25 -27.41 1.48
CA SER A 25 -31.80 -26.06 1.23
C SER A 25 -33.27 -25.90 1.66
N ARG A 26 -33.96 -26.97 2.08
CA ARG A 26 -35.35 -26.91 2.57
C ARG A 26 -35.49 -26.68 4.09
N GLN A 27 -34.40 -26.54 4.84
CA GLN A 27 -34.43 -26.26 6.29
C GLN A 27 -33.56 -25.09 6.76
N ILE A 28 -32.84 -24.42 5.85
CA ILE A 28 -31.95 -23.29 6.20
C ILE A 28 -32.79 -22.00 6.20
N GLU A 29 -32.90 -21.37 7.37
CA GLU A 29 -33.51 -20.03 7.48
C GLU A 29 -32.53 -18.99 6.93
N LEU A 30 -32.93 -18.35 5.82
CA LEU A 30 -32.10 -17.33 5.16
C LEU A 30 -32.23 -15.99 5.90
N PRO A 31 -31.14 -15.21 6.03
CA PRO A 31 -31.21 -13.90 6.64
C PRO A 31 -32.03 -12.93 5.77
N ASP A 32 -32.77 -12.05 6.44
CA ASP A 32 -33.47 -10.95 5.78
C ASP A 32 -32.46 -9.83 5.45
N VAL A 33 -32.36 -9.51 4.16
CA VAL A 33 -31.34 -8.61 3.62
C VAL A 33 -31.95 -7.58 2.67
N GLN A 34 -31.40 -6.37 2.70
CA GLN A 34 -31.77 -5.31 1.76
C GLN A 34 -30.81 -5.32 0.57
N TRP A 35 -31.37 -5.45 -0.63
CA TRP A 35 -30.62 -5.41 -1.89
C TRP A 35 -30.59 -4.00 -2.46
N GLU A 36 -29.39 -3.54 -2.80
CA GLU A 36 -29.14 -2.26 -3.42
C GLU A 36 -28.67 -2.44 -4.86
N ILE A 37 -29.05 -1.52 -5.74
CA ILE A 37 -28.68 -1.54 -7.16
C ILE A 37 -27.53 -0.55 -7.36
N ASN A 38 -26.43 -1.02 -7.95
CA ASN A 38 -25.33 -0.13 -8.33
C ASN A 38 -25.61 0.46 -9.73
N LYS A 39 -26.08 1.71 -9.78
CA LYS A 39 -26.43 2.40 -11.02
C LYS A 39 -25.20 2.77 -11.86
N GLU A 40 -24.11 3.17 -11.21
CA GLU A 40 -22.86 3.57 -11.89
C GLU A 40 -22.27 2.41 -12.70
N TRP A 41 -22.33 1.19 -12.16
CA TRP A 41 -21.97 -0.02 -12.88
C TRP A 41 -22.82 -0.20 -14.15
N SER A 42 -24.14 -0.08 -14.02
CA SER A 42 -25.06 -0.24 -15.16
C SER A 42 -24.82 0.78 -16.26
N GLU A 43 -24.62 2.05 -15.90
CA GLU A 43 -24.29 3.12 -16.84
C GLU A 43 -22.96 2.85 -17.56
N THR A 44 -21.95 2.34 -16.84
CA THR A 44 -20.65 1.98 -17.41
C THR A 44 -20.79 0.85 -18.43
N MET A 45 -21.53 -0.21 -18.10
CA MET A 45 -21.74 -1.36 -18.98
C MET A 45 -22.55 -0.98 -20.23
N GLU A 46 -23.56 -0.12 -20.08
CA GLU A 46 -24.30 0.47 -21.21
C GLU A 46 -23.40 1.28 -22.14
N ALA A 47 -22.52 2.11 -21.57
CA ALA A 47 -21.58 2.92 -22.35
C ALA A 47 -20.57 2.05 -23.13
N GLU A 48 -20.02 1.01 -22.51
CA GLU A 48 -19.13 0.04 -23.18
C GLU A 48 -19.83 -0.67 -24.34
N TRP A 49 -21.10 -1.07 -24.17
CA TRP A 49 -21.91 -1.63 -25.24
C TRP A 49 -22.11 -0.62 -26.38
N LYS A 50 -22.48 0.62 -26.05
CA LYS A 50 -22.71 1.69 -27.03
C LYS A 50 -21.44 1.99 -27.82
N ASN A 51 -20.29 2.10 -27.16
CA ASN A 51 -18.99 2.30 -27.80
C ASN A 51 -18.65 1.15 -28.76
N ALA A 52 -18.88 -0.09 -28.34
CA ALA A 52 -18.67 -1.26 -29.20
C ALA A 52 -19.60 -1.26 -30.41
N PHE A 53 -20.84 -0.80 -30.24
CA PHE A 53 -21.82 -0.68 -31.32
C PHE A 53 -21.44 0.42 -32.32
N GLU A 54 -21.15 1.63 -31.84
CA GLU A 54 -20.77 2.78 -32.66
C GLU A 54 -19.44 2.53 -33.40
N SER A 55 -18.51 1.81 -32.80
CA SER A 55 -17.24 1.41 -33.41
C SER A 55 -17.32 0.21 -34.36
N GLY A 56 -18.53 -0.30 -34.65
CA GLY A 56 -18.73 -1.46 -35.54
C GLY A 56 -18.27 -2.81 -34.98
N ASN A 57 -17.93 -2.88 -33.68
CA ASN A 57 -17.40 -4.06 -32.99
C ASN A 57 -18.44 -4.89 -32.23
N ALA A 58 -19.74 -4.53 -32.31
CA ALA A 58 -20.82 -5.19 -31.58
C ALA A 58 -20.82 -6.73 -31.71
N LYS A 59 -20.53 -7.28 -32.90
CA LYS A 59 -20.50 -8.73 -33.11
C LYS A 59 -19.37 -9.41 -32.31
N LYS A 60 -18.19 -8.77 -32.27
CA LYS A 60 -17.03 -9.26 -31.50
C LYS A 60 -17.34 -9.17 -30.00
N PHE A 61 -17.86 -8.04 -29.54
CA PHE A 61 -18.25 -7.84 -28.14
C PHE A 61 -19.27 -8.89 -27.67
N ARG A 62 -20.33 -9.15 -28.45
CA ARG A 62 -21.32 -10.20 -28.13
C ARG A 62 -20.70 -11.59 -28.01
N ALA A 63 -19.75 -11.93 -28.88
CA ALA A 63 -19.08 -13.23 -28.86
C ALA A 63 -18.13 -13.38 -27.65
N SER A 64 -17.58 -12.27 -27.15
CA SER A 64 -16.65 -12.22 -26.02
C SER A 64 -17.28 -11.67 -24.74
N PHE A 65 -18.61 -11.63 -24.61
CA PHE A 65 -19.25 -10.94 -23.49
C PHE A 65 -18.97 -11.62 -22.14
N GLN A 66 -19.02 -12.95 -22.08
CA GLN A 66 -18.67 -13.69 -20.86
C GLN A 66 -17.23 -13.39 -20.39
N PRO A 67 -16.18 -13.58 -21.21
CA PRO A 67 -14.82 -13.24 -20.77
C PRO A 67 -14.62 -11.75 -20.49
N PHE A 68 -15.36 -10.86 -21.19
CA PHE A 68 -15.36 -9.43 -20.89
C PHE A 68 -15.95 -9.13 -19.51
N LEU A 69 -17.11 -9.69 -19.19
CA LEU A 69 -17.78 -9.49 -17.90
C LEU A 69 -16.92 -10.07 -16.77
N ASP A 70 -16.40 -11.28 -16.94
CA ASP A 70 -15.50 -11.91 -15.96
C ASP A 70 -14.26 -11.03 -15.68
N PHE A 71 -13.62 -10.52 -16.73
CA PHE A 71 -12.48 -9.62 -16.62
C PHE A 71 -12.86 -8.30 -15.91
N THR A 72 -13.99 -7.70 -16.28
CA THR A 72 -14.43 -6.41 -15.75
C THR A 72 -14.82 -6.51 -14.28
N VAL A 73 -15.52 -7.58 -13.89
CA VAL A 73 -15.83 -7.87 -12.48
C VAL A 73 -14.57 -8.11 -11.68
N ARG A 74 -13.60 -8.87 -12.21
CA ARG A 74 -12.33 -9.09 -11.53
C ARG A 74 -11.56 -7.78 -11.33
N LYS A 75 -11.53 -6.92 -12.34
CA LYS A 75 -10.93 -5.58 -12.25
C LYS A 75 -11.63 -4.71 -11.20
N TRP A 76 -12.96 -4.80 -11.11
CA TRP A 76 -13.74 -4.10 -10.10
C TRP A 76 -13.41 -4.61 -8.69
N LEU A 77 -13.39 -5.93 -8.48
CA LEU A 77 -12.99 -6.53 -7.19
C LEU A 77 -11.58 -6.14 -6.77
N ASN A 78 -10.63 -6.12 -7.70
CA ASN A 78 -9.26 -5.68 -7.41
C ASN A 78 -9.18 -4.20 -7.01
N LYS A 79 -10.10 -3.37 -7.50
CA LYS A 79 -10.20 -1.95 -7.15
C LYS A 79 -10.83 -1.76 -5.76
N GLU A 80 -11.88 -2.52 -5.46
CA GLU A 80 -12.57 -2.46 -4.16
C GLU A 80 -11.73 -3.07 -3.04
N GLU A 81 -11.02 -4.17 -3.32
CA GLU A 81 -10.24 -4.94 -2.34
C GLU A 81 -8.77 -5.15 -2.79
N PRO A 82 -7.97 -4.06 -2.91
CA PRO A 82 -6.63 -4.11 -3.48
C PRO A 82 -5.64 -4.94 -2.64
N ALA A 83 -5.79 -4.95 -1.32
CA ALA A 83 -4.96 -5.75 -0.42
C ALA A 83 -5.16 -7.25 -0.67
N CYS A 84 -6.42 -7.69 -0.77
CA CYS A 84 -6.78 -9.07 -1.09
C CYS A 84 -6.31 -9.48 -2.49
N ALA A 85 -6.44 -8.59 -3.47
CA ALA A 85 -5.96 -8.84 -4.82
C ALA A 85 -4.45 -9.09 -4.86
N LYS A 86 -3.66 -8.30 -4.13
CA LYS A 86 -2.21 -8.45 -4.01
C LYS A 86 -1.81 -9.71 -3.24
N ALA A 87 -2.56 -10.06 -2.19
CA ALA A 87 -2.35 -11.27 -1.41
C ALA A 87 -2.76 -12.54 -2.18
N GLY A 88 -3.51 -12.41 -3.28
CA GLY A 88 -4.05 -13.54 -4.03
C GLY A 88 -5.27 -14.17 -3.36
N THR A 89 -5.90 -13.52 -2.40
CA THR A 89 -7.01 -14.06 -1.60
C THR A 89 -8.39 -13.81 -2.22
N ILE A 90 -8.43 -13.38 -3.49
CA ILE A 90 -9.63 -13.32 -4.32
C ILE A 90 -9.69 -14.63 -5.13
N GLU A 91 -10.40 -15.61 -4.60
CA GLU A 91 -10.39 -16.99 -5.08
C GLU A 91 -11.58 -17.29 -5.99
N ASP A 92 -11.29 -17.94 -7.11
CA ASP A 92 -12.28 -18.40 -8.07
C ASP A 92 -12.75 -19.81 -7.72
N MET A 93 -14.00 -19.95 -7.32
CA MET A 93 -14.58 -21.24 -6.93
C MET A 93 -15.04 -22.07 -8.15
N GLY A 94 -14.88 -21.53 -9.36
CA GLY A 94 -15.23 -22.19 -10.61
C GLY A 94 -16.70 -22.02 -10.99
N GLU A 95 -17.12 -22.83 -11.98
CA GLU A 95 -18.49 -22.81 -12.50
C GLU A 95 -19.50 -23.25 -11.44
N THR A 96 -20.50 -22.42 -11.22
CA THR A 96 -21.58 -22.67 -10.27
C THR A 96 -22.86 -23.02 -11.02
N THR A 97 -23.48 -24.15 -10.68
CA THR A 97 -24.77 -24.53 -11.29
C THR A 97 -25.93 -23.93 -10.49
N LEU A 98 -26.54 -22.87 -11.02
CA LEU A 98 -27.79 -22.33 -10.48
C LEU A 98 -28.97 -23.24 -10.81
N CYS A 99 -29.90 -23.41 -9.87
CA CYS A 99 -31.15 -24.15 -10.08
C CYS A 99 -32.33 -23.19 -10.18
N VAL A 100 -32.86 -22.99 -11.39
CA VAL A 100 -33.98 -22.08 -11.68
C VAL A 100 -35.24 -22.91 -11.92
N GLY A 101 -36.23 -22.77 -11.04
CA GLY A 101 -37.48 -23.54 -11.12
C GLY A 101 -37.25 -25.06 -11.11
N GLY A 102 -36.24 -25.54 -10.39
CA GLY A 102 -35.86 -26.95 -10.32
C GLY A 102 -35.10 -27.49 -11.54
N ARG A 103 -34.67 -26.62 -12.47
CA ARG A 103 -33.83 -26.98 -13.62
C ARG A 103 -32.50 -26.26 -13.54
N LYS A 104 -31.45 -26.83 -14.14
CA LYS A 104 -30.18 -26.12 -14.28
C LYS A 104 -30.38 -24.83 -15.07
N SER A 105 -29.83 -23.74 -14.59
CA SER A 105 -29.78 -22.46 -15.30
C SER A 105 -29.17 -22.65 -16.68
N LYS A 106 -29.68 -21.88 -17.63
CA LYS A 106 -29.21 -21.90 -19.02
C LYS A 106 -27.98 -21.03 -19.23
N TYR A 107 -27.63 -20.20 -18.25
CA TYR A 107 -26.52 -19.26 -18.35
C TYR A 107 -25.35 -19.71 -17.50
N PRO A 108 -24.12 -19.56 -18.00
CA PRO A 108 -22.93 -19.82 -17.20
C PRO A 108 -22.93 -18.88 -15.99
N ALA A 109 -22.70 -19.46 -14.82
CA ALA A 109 -22.54 -18.72 -13.58
C ALA A 109 -21.24 -19.13 -12.91
N LYS A 110 -20.63 -18.18 -12.21
CA LYS A 110 -19.31 -18.31 -11.60
C LYS A 110 -19.34 -17.65 -10.23
N THR A 111 -18.68 -18.26 -9.25
CA THR A 111 -18.60 -17.71 -7.90
C THR A 111 -17.15 -17.38 -7.56
N ILE A 112 -16.94 -16.18 -7.04
CA ILE A 112 -15.66 -15.68 -6.54
C ILE A 112 -15.85 -15.35 -5.06
N ILE A 113 -14.89 -15.74 -4.23
CA ILE A 113 -14.85 -15.37 -2.81
C ILE A 113 -13.65 -14.46 -2.56
N THR A 114 -13.84 -13.43 -1.75
CA THR A 114 -12.76 -12.56 -1.28
C THR A 114 -12.57 -12.79 0.20
N LEU A 115 -11.40 -13.33 0.53
CA LEU A 115 -10.95 -13.55 1.89
C LEU A 115 -9.95 -12.45 2.29
N ASP A 116 -9.81 -12.25 3.58
CA ASP A 116 -8.81 -11.35 4.13
C ASP A 116 -7.39 -11.69 3.63
N ASP A 117 -6.58 -10.66 3.50
CA ASP A 117 -5.21 -10.69 2.97
C ASP A 117 -4.24 -11.56 3.79
N ASP A 118 -4.59 -11.85 5.04
CA ASP A 118 -3.80 -12.64 5.98
C ASP A 118 -4.24 -14.12 6.07
N PHE A 119 -5.22 -14.55 5.25
CA PHE A 119 -5.83 -15.89 5.28
C PHE A 119 -6.39 -16.29 6.66
N THR A 120 -6.83 -15.31 7.45
CA THR A 120 -7.29 -15.53 8.83
C THR A 120 -8.72 -16.08 8.87
N GLY A 121 -9.35 -16.23 7.70
CA GLY A 121 -10.69 -16.79 7.56
C GLY A 121 -11.77 -15.73 7.72
N VAL A 122 -11.41 -14.45 7.64
CA VAL A 122 -12.38 -13.34 7.60
C VAL A 122 -12.86 -13.15 6.17
N PHE A 123 -14.18 -13.22 6.01
CA PHE A 123 -14.80 -13.16 4.71
C PHE A 123 -15.26 -11.73 4.39
N TYR A 124 -14.74 -11.15 3.31
CA TYR A 124 -15.08 -9.79 2.90
C TYR A 124 -16.22 -9.77 1.87
N SER A 125 -16.17 -10.60 0.84
CA SER A 125 -17.25 -10.61 -0.14
C SER A 125 -17.45 -11.93 -0.88
N ALA A 126 -18.70 -12.16 -1.29
CA ALA A 126 -19.16 -13.26 -2.10
C ALA A 126 -19.67 -12.69 -3.42
N THR A 127 -19.02 -12.99 -4.53
CA THR A 127 -19.38 -12.43 -5.84
C THR A 127 -19.84 -13.53 -6.78
N MET A 128 -21.04 -13.38 -7.32
CA MET A 128 -21.56 -14.23 -8.39
C MET A 128 -21.61 -13.46 -9.70
N ILE A 129 -21.11 -14.08 -10.77
CA ILE A 129 -21.14 -13.56 -12.13
C ILE A 129 -22.04 -14.46 -12.95
N ILE A 130 -23.02 -13.87 -13.65
CA ILE A 130 -23.92 -14.56 -14.56
C ILE A 130 -23.84 -13.86 -15.90
N ALA A 131 -23.38 -14.57 -16.94
CA ALA A 131 -23.21 -14.00 -18.26
C ALA A 131 -24.33 -14.49 -19.21
N PRO A 132 -25.50 -13.81 -19.26
CA PRO A 132 -26.53 -14.14 -20.23
C PRO A 132 -26.05 -13.78 -21.66
N PRO A 133 -26.46 -14.55 -22.68
CA PRO A 133 -26.15 -14.20 -24.06
C PRO A 133 -26.84 -12.90 -24.45
N LEU A 134 -26.08 -11.96 -25.02
CA LEU A 134 -26.55 -10.66 -25.52
C LEU A 134 -27.34 -10.76 -26.83
N LYS A 135 -28.30 -11.69 -26.93
CA LYS A 135 -29.14 -11.86 -28.13
C LYS A 135 -30.48 -11.17 -27.97
N GLY A 136 -30.79 -10.27 -28.90
CA GLY A 136 -32.04 -9.52 -28.95
C GLY A 136 -32.36 -9.04 -30.37
N LYS A 137 -33.59 -8.54 -30.56
CA LYS A 137 -34.04 -7.89 -31.79
C LYS A 137 -34.09 -6.38 -31.52
N GLY A 138 -33.07 -5.63 -31.91
CA GLY A 138 -33.05 -4.16 -31.72
C GLY A 138 -31.65 -3.55 -31.82
N ALA A 139 -31.59 -2.22 -31.66
CA ALA A 139 -30.34 -1.45 -31.54
C ALA A 139 -29.71 -1.58 -30.13
N GLU A 140 -30.53 -1.75 -29.10
CA GLU A 140 -30.11 -2.03 -27.72
C GLU A 140 -30.49 -3.46 -27.33
N GLU A 141 -29.56 -4.17 -26.68
CA GLU A 141 -29.76 -5.53 -26.20
C GLU A 141 -30.42 -5.50 -24.81
N PRO A 142 -31.40 -6.38 -24.53
CA PRO A 142 -32.14 -6.34 -23.27
C PRO A 142 -31.21 -6.49 -22.06
N TRP A 143 -30.20 -7.36 -22.12
CA TRP A 143 -29.27 -7.58 -20.99
C TRP A 143 -28.22 -6.49 -20.81
N MET A 144 -28.05 -5.61 -21.81
CA MET A 144 -27.20 -4.43 -21.66
C MET A 144 -27.98 -3.21 -21.18
N LYS A 145 -29.32 -3.30 -21.08
CA LYS A 145 -30.15 -2.25 -20.53
C LYS A 145 -30.21 -2.35 -19.00
N ALA A 146 -30.00 -1.23 -18.32
CA ALA A 146 -30.12 -1.11 -16.89
C ALA A 146 -31.48 -1.62 -16.41
N SER A 147 -31.46 -2.31 -15.28
CA SER A 147 -32.59 -2.96 -14.63
C SER A 147 -33.20 -4.17 -15.35
N ALA A 148 -32.68 -4.59 -16.50
CA ALA A 148 -33.28 -5.68 -17.27
C ALA A 148 -33.15 -7.06 -16.61
N ALA A 149 -32.07 -7.30 -15.86
CA ALA A 149 -31.85 -8.56 -15.17
C ALA A 149 -32.49 -8.61 -13.78
N LEU A 150 -32.80 -7.45 -13.19
CA LEU A 150 -33.22 -7.35 -11.78
C LEU A 150 -34.47 -8.16 -11.41
N GLN A 151 -35.39 -8.35 -12.35
CA GLN A 151 -36.67 -9.05 -12.15
C GLN A 151 -36.68 -10.49 -12.68
N THR A 152 -35.52 -11.02 -13.07
CA THR A 152 -35.43 -12.37 -13.66
C THR A 152 -35.39 -13.46 -12.60
N GLU A 153 -35.83 -14.67 -12.96
CA GLU A 153 -35.74 -15.81 -12.05
C GLU A 153 -34.28 -16.17 -11.75
N GLU A 154 -33.39 -16.03 -12.72
CA GLU A 154 -31.95 -16.24 -12.56
C GLU A 154 -31.35 -15.31 -11.50
N MET A 155 -31.66 -14.01 -11.56
CA MET A 155 -31.21 -13.04 -10.54
C MET A 155 -31.78 -13.39 -9.16
N ARG A 156 -33.06 -13.80 -9.07
CA ARG A 156 -33.66 -14.21 -7.80
C ARG A 156 -32.97 -15.44 -7.21
N GLU A 157 -32.69 -16.46 -8.01
CA GLU A 157 -32.02 -17.69 -7.56
C GLU A 157 -30.55 -17.45 -7.21
N ALA A 158 -29.87 -16.55 -7.92
CA ALA A 158 -28.51 -16.13 -7.59
C ALA A 158 -28.43 -15.52 -6.18
N LYS A 159 -29.35 -14.61 -5.86
CA LYS A 159 -29.47 -14.02 -4.52
C LYS A 159 -29.66 -15.08 -3.44
N ILE A 160 -30.58 -16.02 -3.67
CA ILE A 160 -30.86 -17.13 -2.73
C ILE A 160 -29.63 -18.04 -2.57
N HIS A 161 -28.96 -18.39 -3.67
CA HIS A 161 -27.78 -19.24 -3.64
C HIS A 161 -26.65 -18.62 -2.82
N MET A 162 -26.37 -17.34 -3.04
CA MET A 162 -25.30 -16.64 -2.33
C MET A 162 -25.59 -16.49 -0.84
N LEU A 163 -26.85 -16.20 -0.47
CA LEU A 163 -27.27 -16.18 0.94
C LEU A 163 -27.15 -17.57 1.59
N THR A 164 -27.50 -18.63 0.86
CA THR A 164 -27.36 -20.01 1.33
C THR A 164 -25.88 -20.37 1.54
N LEU A 165 -25.01 -20.02 0.59
CA LEU A 165 -23.58 -20.25 0.66
C LEU A 165 -22.98 -19.64 1.93
N LEU A 166 -23.24 -18.35 2.18
CA LEU A 166 -22.71 -17.68 3.37
C LEU A 166 -23.33 -18.19 4.67
N THR A 167 -24.59 -18.63 4.65
CA THR A 167 -25.21 -19.25 5.82
C THR A 167 -24.53 -20.57 6.17
N LEU A 168 -24.23 -21.41 5.17
CA LEU A 168 -23.49 -22.66 5.37
C LEU A 168 -22.06 -22.40 5.83
N MET A 169 -21.38 -21.38 5.28
CA MET A 169 -20.04 -21.00 5.75
C MET A 169 -20.06 -20.55 7.22
N ARG A 170 -21.08 -19.78 7.62
CA ARG A 170 -21.28 -19.37 9.02
C ARG A 170 -21.49 -20.57 9.95
N GLU A 171 -22.24 -21.58 9.51
CA GLU A 171 -22.45 -22.84 10.26
C GLU A 171 -21.16 -23.67 10.40
N GLN A 172 -20.16 -23.41 9.56
CA GLN A 172 -18.82 -24.00 9.61
C GLN A 172 -17.80 -23.09 10.31
N ASP A 173 -18.27 -22.18 11.17
CA ASP A 173 -17.46 -21.24 11.96
C ASP A 173 -16.67 -20.19 11.15
N ALA A 174 -16.99 -19.98 9.86
CA ALA A 174 -16.36 -18.90 9.08
C ALA A 174 -16.84 -17.50 9.52
N VAL A 175 -15.93 -16.52 9.54
CA VAL A 175 -16.24 -15.15 9.98
C VAL A 175 -16.84 -14.35 8.82
N VAL A 176 -18.16 -14.48 8.61
CA VAL A 176 -18.90 -13.86 7.48
C VAL A 176 -19.78 -12.67 7.86
N LYS A 177 -19.73 -12.21 9.12
CA LYS A 177 -20.68 -11.23 9.68
C LYS A 177 -20.72 -9.89 8.94
N HIS A 178 -19.58 -9.42 8.45
CA HIS A 178 -19.44 -8.17 7.69
C HIS A 178 -19.34 -8.41 6.17
N GLY A 179 -19.58 -9.65 5.73
CA GLY A 179 -19.46 -10.04 4.33
C GLY A 179 -20.49 -9.34 3.44
N LEU A 180 -20.02 -8.82 2.31
CA LEU A 180 -20.87 -8.31 1.23
C LEU A 180 -21.19 -9.42 0.24
N ILE A 181 -22.36 -9.33 -0.38
CA ILE A 181 -22.75 -10.18 -1.50
C ILE A 181 -22.90 -9.29 -2.72
N HIS A 182 -22.29 -9.69 -3.83
CA HIS A 182 -22.41 -9.04 -5.13
C HIS A 182 -22.93 -10.04 -6.16
N VAL A 183 -23.94 -9.65 -6.94
CA VAL A 183 -24.44 -10.44 -8.06
C VAL A 183 -24.43 -9.58 -9.32
N PHE A 184 -23.62 -10.00 -10.28
CA PHE A 184 -23.48 -9.38 -11.59
C PHE A 184 -24.25 -10.19 -12.63
N MET A 185 -25.16 -9.54 -13.37
CA MET A 185 -25.87 -10.18 -14.48
C MET A 185 -26.15 -9.18 -15.60
N GLY A 186 -25.54 -9.41 -16.77
CA GLY A 186 -25.64 -8.45 -17.88
C GLY A 186 -25.03 -7.10 -17.48
N ALA A 187 -25.79 -6.02 -17.61
CA ALA A 187 -25.42 -4.67 -17.14
C ALA A 187 -25.78 -4.41 -15.67
N ASP A 188 -26.47 -5.32 -14.97
CA ASP A 188 -26.90 -5.07 -13.59
C ASP A 188 -25.90 -5.61 -12.56
N LEU A 189 -25.64 -4.80 -11.53
CA LEU A 189 -24.99 -5.21 -10.29
C LEU A 189 -25.96 -4.94 -9.13
N VAL A 190 -26.25 -5.97 -8.35
CA VAL A 190 -26.92 -5.84 -7.05
C VAL A 190 -26.01 -6.28 -5.93
N SER A 191 -26.06 -5.54 -4.84
CA SER A 191 -25.27 -5.81 -3.64
C SER A 191 -26.17 -5.89 -2.42
N CYS A 192 -25.79 -6.70 -1.44
CA CYS A 192 -26.37 -6.63 -0.10
C CYS A 192 -25.32 -6.96 0.95
N LYS A 193 -25.63 -6.60 2.20
CA LYS A 193 -24.87 -7.07 3.36
C LYS A 193 -25.48 -8.37 3.86
N PHE A 194 -24.66 -9.37 4.15
CA PHE A 194 -25.15 -10.68 4.60
C PHE A 194 -25.89 -10.61 5.95
N SER A 195 -25.44 -9.75 6.87
CA SER A 195 -26.09 -9.54 8.16
C SER A 195 -26.48 -8.07 8.38
N THR A 196 -27.78 -7.80 8.41
CA THR A 196 -28.36 -6.46 8.64
C THR A 196 -28.45 -6.09 10.13
N THR A 197 -28.27 -7.06 11.03
CA THR A 197 -28.45 -6.89 12.49
C THR A 197 -27.15 -6.66 13.26
N VAL A 198 -25.99 -6.86 12.61
CA VAL A 198 -24.69 -6.67 13.25
C VAL A 198 -24.29 -5.20 13.12
N ASN A 199 -24.39 -4.47 14.23
CA ASN A 199 -23.85 -3.11 14.40
C ASN A 199 -22.53 -3.11 15.20
N GLU A 200 -22.20 -4.23 15.83
CA GLU A 200 -20.97 -4.37 16.59
C GLU A 200 -19.84 -4.85 15.68
N PRO A 201 -18.66 -4.23 15.75
CA PRO A 201 -17.51 -4.68 15.00
C PRO A 201 -17.03 -6.05 15.50
N THR A 202 -16.57 -6.87 14.57
CA THR A 202 -15.93 -8.15 14.86
C THR A 202 -14.43 -7.93 15.07
N ILE A 203 -13.91 -8.53 16.14
CA ILE A 203 -12.47 -8.60 16.39
C ILE A 203 -12.08 -10.08 16.35
N THR A 204 -11.31 -10.45 15.34
CA THR A 204 -10.81 -11.81 15.18
C THR A 204 -9.35 -11.84 15.62
N MET A 205 -9.05 -12.68 16.60
CA MET A 205 -7.68 -12.96 16.95
C MET A 205 -7.02 -13.66 15.77
N LEU A 206 -5.92 -13.10 15.28
CA LEU A 206 -5.16 -13.81 14.28
C LEU A 206 -4.47 -14.97 14.99
N PRO A 207 -4.47 -16.19 14.41
CA PRO A 207 -3.66 -17.27 14.94
C PRO A 207 -2.26 -16.70 15.15
N HIS A 208 -1.72 -16.85 16.36
CA HIS A 208 -0.29 -16.64 16.55
C HIS A 208 0.37 -17.48 15.47
N GLN A 209 0.98 -16.84 14.46
CA GLN A 209 1.94 -17.54 13.62
C GLN A 209 2.80 -18.34 14.58
N ASP A 210 2.90 -19.64 14.31
CA ASP A 210 3.39 -20.71 15.18
C ASP A 210 4.45 -20.24 16.18
N LYS A 211 4.47 -20.87 17.37
CA LYS A 211 5.51 -20.70 18.40
C LYS A 211 6.82 -20.21 17.76
N PRO A 212 7.41 -19.09 18.23
CA PRO A 212 8.53 -18.44 17.56
C PRO A 212 9.51 -19.50 17.09
N ASN A 213 9.84 -19.48 15.79
CA ASN A 213 10.62 -20.54 15.19
C ASN A 213 11.97 -20.72 15.92
N GLU A 214 12.55 -21.91 15.86
CA GLU A 214 13.77 -22.24 16.63
C GLU A 214 14.92 -21.27 16.33
N GLN A 215 15.00 -20.74 15.10
CA GLN A 215 15.99 -19.74 14.70
C GLN A 215 15.82 -18.43 15.46
N PHE A 216 14.59 -17.92 15.58
CA PHE A 216 14.29 -16.71 16.34
C PHE A 216 14.58 -16.92 17.82
N VAL A 217 14.18 -18.06 18.38
CA VAL A 217 14.44 -18.38 19.79
C VAL A 217 15.94 -18.44 20.07
N SER A 218 16.70 -19.14 19.22
CA SER A 218 18.17 -19.23 19.35
C SER A 218 18.83 -17.86 19.21
N GLY A 219 18.49 -17.10 18.18
CA GLY A 219 19.07 -15.77 17.95
C GLY A 219 18.74 -14.78 19.06
N ASN A 220 17.53 -14.82 19.62
CA ASN A 220 17.18 -14.01 20.78
C ASN A 220 17.97 -14.41 22.02
N GLU A 221 18.20 -15.71 22.25
CA GLU A 221 19.02 -16.18 23.37
C GLU A 221 20.49 -15.76 23.22
N ASP A 222 21.06 -15.81 22.01
CA ASP A 222 22.42 -15.35 21.75
C ASP A 222 22.57 -13.84 22.05
N LEU A 223 21.63 -13.03 21.59
CA LEU A 223 21.59 -11.59 21.91
C LEU A 223 21.40 -11.34 23.40
N ARG A 224 20.58 -12.15 24.07
CA ARG A 224 20.39 -12.07 25.52
C ARG A 224 21.69 -12.37 26.28
N GLN A 225 22.43 -13.41 25.88
CA GLN A 225 23.71 -13.75 26.51
C GLN A 225 24.76 -12.67 26.27
N ALA A 226 24.84 -12.13 25.04
CA ALA A 226 25.71 -11.01 24.73
C ALA A 226 25.38 -9.76 25.57
N ALA A 227 24.10 -9.43 25.68
CA ALA A 227 23.64 -8.27 26.47
C ALA A 227 23.88 -8.45 27.97
N LEU A 228 23.83 -9.67 28.49
CA LEU A 228 24.16 -9.96 29.89
C LEU A 228 25.67 -9.92 30.16
N ALA A 229 26.49 -10.31 29.18
CA ALA A 229 27.94 -10.29 29.30
C ALA A 229 28.50 -8.86 29.23
N ASP A 230 27.96 -8.03 28.34
CA ASP A 230 28.43 -6.66 28.11
C ASP A 230 27.30 -5.70 27.68
N PRO A 231 26.44 -5.28 28.63
CA PRO A 231 25.27 -4.46 28.32
C PRO A 231 25.63 -3.06 27.77
N GLU A 232 26.78 -2.51 28.16
CA GLU A 232 27.20 -1.16 27.77
C GLU A 232 27.71 -1.10 26.33
N ASN A 233 28.29 -2.19 25.81
CA ASN A 233 28.81 -2.25 24.44
C ASN A 233 27.86 -2.87 23.43
N MET A 234 26.63 -3.21 23.82
CA MET A 234 25.62 -3.66 22.87
C MET A 234 25.43 -2.64 21.74
N PRO A 235 25.41 -3.09 20.47
CA PRO A 235 25.23 -2.20 19.32
C PRO A 235 23.83 -1.59 19.29
N VAL A 236 22.84 -2.28 19.86
CA VAL A 236 21.45 -1.83 20.00
C VAL A 236 20.89 -2.23 21.36
N GLN A 237 20.07 -1.37 21.96
CA GLN A 237 19.39 -1.65 23.22
C GLN A 237 17.98 -2.20 22.95
N PHE A 238 17.54 -3.15 23.77
CA PHE A 238 16.27 -3.86 23.54
C PHE A 238 15.04 -2.94 23.38
N PRO A 239 14.80 -1.92 24.23
CA PRO A 239 13.64 -1.03 24.07
C PRO A 239 13.63 -0.30 22.72
N SER A 240 14.80 0.13 22.26
CA SER A 240 14.96 0.80 20.96
C SER A 240 14.72 -0.16 19.80
N LEU A 241 15.23 -1.40 19.89
CA LEU A 241 15.04 -2.44 18.89
C LEU A 241 13.57 -2.85 18.77
N MET A 242 12.87 -3.02 19.89
CA MET A 242 11.46 -3.38 19.91
C MET A 242 10.62 -2.30 19.20
N PHE A 243 10.90 -1.03 19.49
CA PHE A 243 10.21 0.09 18.85
C PHE A 243 10.45 0.13 17.34
N THR A 244 11.71 0.08 16.91
CA THR A 244 12.06 0.15 15.49
C THR A 244 11.56 -1.08 14.72
N THR A 245 11.55 -2.25 15.34
CA THR A 245 10.96 -3.46 14.75
C THR A 245 9.46 -3.31 14.58
N ALA A 246 8.74 -2.84 15.60
CA ALA A 246 7.29 -2.63 15.53
C ALA A 246 6.92 -1.60 14.44
N TYR A 247 7.67 -0.49 14.35
CA TYR A 247 7.55 0.49 13.28
C TYR A 247 7.83 -0.12 11.90
N GLY A 248 8.95 -0.82 11.74
CA GLY A 248 9.35 -1.41 10.46
C GLY A 248 8.37 -2.48 9.96
N LEU A 249 7.73 -3.21 10.88
CA LEU A 249 6.64 -4.12 10.52
C LEU A 249 5.42 -3.37 9.98
N ALA A 250 5.02 -2.26 10.61
CA ALA A 250 3.89 -1.45 10.13
C ALA A 250 4.13 -0.91 8.71
N GLU A 251 5.32 -0.37 8.44
CA GLU A 251 5.69 0.14 7.11
C GLU A 251 5.76 -0.98 6.05
N ARG A 252 6.27 -2.15 6.42
CA ARG A 252 6.42 -3.28 5.48
C ARG A 252 5.08 -3.94 5.13
N GLU A 253 4.19 -4.08 6.11
CA GLU A 253 2.89 -4.75 5.95
C GLU A 253 1.85 -3.83 5.30
N TYR A 254 1.97 -2.52 5.49
CA TYR A 254 1.04 -1.52 4.95
C TYR A 254 1.75 -0.53 4.01
N PRO A 255 2.27 -0.98 2.85
CA PRO A 255 2.99 -0.12 1.93
C PRO A 255 2.10 1.02 1.42
N GLY A 256 2.66 2.22 1.36
CA GLY A 256 1.95 3.42 0.93
C GLY A 256 1.13 4.10 2.04
N CYS A 257 1.04 3.49 3.21
CA CYS A 257 0.51 4.13 4.42
C CYS A 257 1.63 4.84 5.16
N THR A 258 1.27 5.69 6.10
CA THR A 258 2.23 6.44 6.91
C THR A 258 2.02 6.14 8.38
N THR A 259 3.11 5.92 9.12
CA THR A 259 3.05 5.63 10.55
C THR A 259 3.05 6.92 11.39
N TRP A 260 1.95 7.13 12.10
CA TRP A 260 1.73 8.25 13.00
C TRP A 260 2.02 7.81 14.43
N ASP A 261 2.62 8.69 15.21
CA ASP A 261 2.82 8.51 16.63
C ASP A 261 1.73 9.28 17.39
N GLU A 262 0.75 8.54 17.92
CA GLU A 262 -0.39 9.09 18.67
C GLU A 262 -0.05 9.33 20.16
N GLY A 263 1.18 9.02 20.58
CA GLY A 263 1.65 9.30 21.93
C GLY A 263 1.54 8.12 22.90
N GLU A 264 1.60 8.45 24.19
CA GLU A 264 1.42 7.48 25.28
C GLU A 264 -0.02 6.94 25.28
N PHE A 265 -0.16 5.63 25.48
CA PHE A 265 -1.46 4.96 25.58
C PHE A 265 -1.66 4.42 26.99
N PRO A 266 -2.46 5.08 27.84
CA PRO A 266 -2.67 4.66 29.22
C PRO A 266 -3.65 3.48 29.30
N PHE A 267 -3.33 2.49 30.13
CA PHE A 267 -4.23 1.40 30.50
C PHE A 267 -3.89 0.88 31.90
N THR A 268 -4.77 0.06 32.48
CA THR A 268 -4.62 -0.50 33.82
C THR A 268 -4.50 -2.02 33.79
N VAL A 269 -3.63 -2.58 34.62
CA VAL A 269 -3.51 -4.01 34.89
C VAL A 269 -4.03 -4.28 36.29
N ASN A 270 -5.09 -5.08 36.42
CA ASN A 270 -5.74 -5.38 37.72
C ASN A 270 -6.09 -4.13 38.54
N GLY A 271 -6.55 -3.06 37.87
CA GLY A 271 -6.94 -1.79 38.49
C GLY A 271 -5.78 -0.83 38.81
N VAL A 272 -4.54 -1.20 38.50
CA VAL A 272 -3.35 -0.33 38.70
C VAL A 272 -2.84 0.16 37.34
N PRO A 273 -2.51 1.46 37.16
CA PRO A 273 -1.90 1.94 35.94
C PRO A 273 -0.63 1.17 35.58
N TYR A 274 -0.46 0.87 34.29
CA TYR A 274 0.75 0.21 33.82
C TYR A 274 1.99 1.07 34.12
N PRO A 275 3.04 0.54 34.78
CA PRO A 275 4.10 1.37 35.34
C PRO A 275 5.22 1.71 34.34
N TYR A 276 5.22 1.12 33.15
CA TYR A 276 6.29 1.27 32.16
C TYR A 276 5.81 2.08 30.94
N PRO A 277 6.73 2.66 30.15
CA PRO A 277 6.39 3.48 28.98
C PRO A 277 5.50 2.74 27.99
N THR A 278 4.56 3.43 27.35
CA THR A 278 3.73 2.88 26.27
C THR A 278 3.77 3.81 25.07
N ARG A 279 3.58 3.25 23.87
CA ARG A 279 3.40 4.05 22.66
C ARG A 279 2.40 3.46 21.71
N LEU A 280 1.47 4.28 21.24
CA LEU A 280 0.55 3.92 20.17
C LEU A 280 1.07 4.48 18.83
N LEU A 281 1.40 3.58 17.92
CA LEU A 281 1.69 3.89 16.53
C LEU A 281 0.49 3.53 15.66
N VAL A 282 0.09 4.41 14.76
CA VAL A 282 -1.07 4.22 13.88
C VAL A 282 -0.67 4.41 12.43
N ALA A 283 -0.79 3.34 11.62
CA ALA A 283 -0.60 3.46 10.19
C ALA A 283 -1.88 3.97 9.53
N ARG A 284 -1.76 5.03 8.71
CA ARG A 284 -2.89 5.68 8.05
C ARG A 284 -2.72 5.71 6.53
N ASP A 285 -3.80 5.41 5.82
CA ASP A 285 -3.95 5.60 4.37
C ASP A 285 -4.55 6.99 4.12
N PHE A 286 -3.76 7.87 3.49
CA PHE A 286 -4.17 9.25 3.19
C PHE A 286 -5.44 9.32 2.35
N ASN A 287 -5.66 8.36 1.44
CA ASN A 287 -6.85 8.37 0.57
C ASN A 287 -8.13 8.05 1.34
N LYS A 288 -8.01 7.52 2.55
CA LYS A 288 -9.11 7.13 3.43
C LYS A 288 -9.30 8.09 4.61
N MET A 289 -8.54 9.18 4.67
CA MET A 289 -8.71 10.19 5.71
C MET A 289 -10.01 10.97 5.48
N SER A 290 -10.75 11.17 6.57
CA SER A 290 -11.99 11.95 6.61
C SER A 290 -11.77 13.46 6.59
N GLU A 291 -10.61 13.91 7.07
CA GLU A 291 -10.24 15.32 7.14
C GLU A 291 -8.72 15.49 7.09
N ARG A 292 -8.26 16.67 6.65
CA ARG A 292 -6.85 17.05 6.69
C ARG A 292 -6.52 17.65 8.06
N VAL A 293 -5.37 17.26 8.61
CA VAL A 293 -4.86 17.78 9.89
C VAL A 293 -3.44 18.30 9.72
N ASP A 294 -3.09 19.31 10.52
CA ASP A 294 -1.72 19.82 10.57
C ASP A 294 -0.81 18.82 11.28
N SER A 295 0.34 18.52 10.67
CA SER A 295 1.28 17.53 11.20
C SER A 295 2.73 18.01 11.19
N SER A 296 3.57 17.38 12.02
CA SER A 296 5.04 17.54 12.02
C SER A 296 5.73 16.21 11.73
N PHE A 297 6.91 16.30 11.12
CA PHE A 297 7.75 15.16 10.72
C PHE A 297 8.92 15.00 11.67
N PHE A 298 9.17 13.77 12.10
CA PHE A 298 10.28 13.46 12.99
C PHE A 298 11.10 12.29 12.45
N LYS A 299 12.41 12.45 12.40
CA LYS A 299 13.35 11.32 12.26
C LYS A 299 13.58 10.72 13.64
N VAL A 300 13.44 9.41 13.77
CA VAL A 300 13.79 8.64 14.95
C VAL A 300 15.30 8.43 14.98
N VAL A 301 15.93 8.80 16.10
CA VAL A 301 17.37 8.69 16.30
C VAL A 301 17.64 7.78 17.49
N THR A 302 18.38 6.70 17.26
CA THR A 302 18.84 5.78 18.30
C THR A 302 20.06 6.38 19.02
N ALA A 303 20.24 6.05 20.31
CA ALA A 303 21.36 6.57 21.09
C ALA A 303 22.75 6.10 20.58
N LYS A 304 22.80 5.01 19.81
CA LYS A 304 23.97 4.57 19.07
C LYS A 304 23.59 4.46 17.60
N ASP A 305 24.29 5.21 16.75
CA ASP A 305 24.17 5.10 15.29
C ASP A 305 24.74 3.75 14.86
N SER A 306 23.88 2.78 14.56
CA SER A 306 24.27 1.67 13.70
C SER A 306 24.02 2.11 12.26
N ASN A 307 25.06 2.17 11.43
CA ASN A 307 24.95 2.55 10.01
C ASN A 307 23.98 1.67 9.18
N ASP A 308 23.52 0.53 9.73
CA ASP A 308 22.65 -0.43 9.05
C ASP A 308 21.18 -0.40 9.49
N SER A 309 20.77 0.48 10.40
CA SER A 309 19.36 0.57 10.80
C SER A 309 18.57 1.42 9.80
N PRO A 310 17.42 0.94 9.27
CA PRO A 310 16.59 1.74 8.38
C PRO A 310 16.11 3.00 9.10
N GLU A 311 16.21 4.15 8.43
CA GLU A 311 15.73 5.43 8.95
C GLU A 311 14.22 5.35 9.20
N ALA A 312 13.81 5.52 10.46
CA ALA A 312 12.40 5.56 10.83
C ALA A 312 11.90 7.01 10.92
N PHE A 313 10.75 7.27 10.31
CA PHE A 313 10.13 8.59 10.26
C PHE A 313 8.72 8.52 10.84
N LEU A 314 8.46 9.35 11.86
CA LEU A 314 7.16 9.43 12.51
C LEU A 314 6.46 10.72 12.14
N ILE A 315 5.16 10.62 11.93
CA ILE A 315 4.26 11.77 11.79
C ILE A 315 3.57 12.01 13.12
N ARG A 316 3.37 13.27 13.50
CA ARG A 316 2.50 13.60 14.62
C ARG A 316 1.47 14.63 14.24
N ASN A 317 0.26 14.43 14.73
CA ASN A 317 -0.78 15.43 14.68
C ASN A 317 -0.45 16.59 15.63
N LEU A 318 -0.54 17.82 15.12
CA LEU A 318 -0.36 19.04 15.92
C LEU A 318 -1.65 19.45 16.65
N ASP A 319 -2.79 18.91 16.24
CA ASP A 319 -4.10 19.14 16.84
C ASP A 319 -4.68 17.82 17.40
N PRO A 320 -4.45 17.51 18.69
CA PRO A 320 -4.87 16.24 19.29
C PRO A 320 -6.40 16.07 19.39
N GLU A 321 -7.17 17.14 19.19
CA GLU A 321 -8.64 17.10 19.19
C GLU A 321 -9.21 16.60 17.86
N LYS A 322 -8.38 16.51 16.81
CA LYS A 322 -8.77 16.01 15.50
C LYS A 322 -8.17 14.64 15.27
N ASP A 323 -8.96 13.71 14.75
CA ASP A 323 -8.44 12.44 14.23
C ASP A 323 -8.72 12.41 12.72
N PRO A 324 -7.70 12.38 11.85
CA PRO A 324 -7.93 12.39 10.40
C PRO A 324 -8.65 11.13 9.90
N GLY A 325 -8.71 10.05 10.68
CA GLY A 325 -9.20 8.74 10.24
C GLY A 325 -8.22 8.05 9.29
N GLY A 326 -8.73 7.21 8.40
CA GLY A 326 -7.90 6.46 7.46
C GLY A 326 -7.03 5.39 8.10
N ILE A 327 -7.37 4.94 9.31
CA ILE A 327 -6.59 3.97 10.08
C ILE A 327 -6.62 2.60 9.40
N VAL A 328 -5.44 2.06 9.10
CA VAL A 328 -5.29 0.69 8.56
C VAL A 328 -4.60 -0.26 9.54
N CYS A 329 -3.82 0.27 10.48
CA CYS A 329 -3.18 -0.52 11.54
C CYS A 329 -2.99 0.30 12.81
N MET A 330 -3.16 -0.32 13.98
CA MET A 330 -2.82 0.22 15.29
C MET A 330 -1.84 -0.72 15.99
N THR A 331 -0.68 -0.20 16.37
CA THR A 331 0.37 -0.95 17.08
C THR A 331 0.66 -0.29 18.42
N LEU A 332 0.31 -0.98 19.51
CA LEU A 332 0.64 -0.58 20.87
C LEU A 332 1.92 -1.28 21.34
N ILE A 333 2.92 -0.49 21.68
CA ILE A 333 4.22 -0.93 22.17
C ILE A 333 4.27 -0.73 23.68
N LEU A 334 4.55 -1.79 24.43
CA LEU A 334 4.66 -1.79 25.88
C LEU A 334 6.13 -1.94 26.30
N GLY A 335 6.66 -0.93 26.99
CA GLY A 335 7.94 -1.01 27.66
C GLY A 335 7.92 -2.05 28.78
N ILE A 336 9.08 -2.65 29.08
CA ILE A 336 9.23 -3.66 30.13
C ILE A 336 9.99 -3.10 31.34
N ASP A 337 10.13 -3.88 32.41
CA ASP A 337 10.95 -3.49 33.57
C ASP A 337 12.37 -3.11 33.10
N PRO A 338 12.84 -1.87 33.35
CA PRO A 338 14.18 -1.43 32.98
C PRO A 338 15.31 -2.30 33.56
N LYS A 339 15.04 -3.09 34.61
CA LYS A 339 15.99 -4.07 35.16
C LYS A 339 16.19 -5.28 34.25
N VAL A 340 15.27 -5.54 33.32
CA VAL A 340 15.39 -6.60 32.32
C VAL A 340 16.16 -6.06 31.13
N ILE A 341 17.45 -6.40 31.07
CA ILE A 341 18.35 -5.97 29.99
C ILE A 341 17.88 -6.50 28.62
N TRP A 342 17.50 -7.78 28.57
CA TRP A 342 17.00 -8.44 27.37
C TRP A 342 16.06 -9.61 27.75
N PRO A 343 14.80 -9.62 27.31
CA PRO A 343 13.83 -10.64 27.71
C PRO A 343 14.01 -11.96 26.94
N LYS A 344 13.62 -13.08 27.56
CA LYS A 344 13.53 -14.37 26.87
C LYS A 344 12.23 -14.46 26.08
N CYS A 345 12.24 -15.26 25.02
CA CYS A 345 11.00 -15.70 24.37
C CYS A 345 10.13 -16.45 25.38
N GLY A 346 8.86 -16.06 25.48
CA GLY A 346 7.87 -16.61 26.39
C GLY A 346 7.70 -15.82 27.69
N ASP A 347 8.62 -14.92 28.07
CA ASP A 347 8.57 -14.22 29.37
C ASP A 347 7.26 -13.43 29.59
N TYR A 348 6.64 -12.97 28.49
CA TYR A 348 5.44 -12.13 28.52
C TYR A 348 4.20 -12.76 27.86
N ALA A 349 4.29 -14.01 27.39
CA ALA A 349 3.24 -14.61 26.57
C ALA A 349 1.88 -14.68 27.31
N ASP A 350 1.94 -15.01 28.60
CA ASP A 350 0.78 -15.10 29.49
C ASP A 350 0.69 -13.93 30.49
N SER A 351 1.39 -12.83 30.22
CA SER A 351 1.42 -11.67 31.13
C SER A 351 0.05 -10.99 31.21
N PRO A 352 -0.47 -10.66 32.41
CA PRO A 352 -1.69 -9.86 32.55
C PRO A 352 -1.62 -8.51 31.81
N ALA A 353 -0.41 -7.97 31.60
CA ALA A 353 -0.21 -6.71 30.91
C ALA A 353 -0.61 -6.79 29.42
N ILE A 354 -0.26 -7.88 28.72
CA ILE A 354 -0.57 -8.01 27.29
C ILE A 354 -2.08 -8.12 27.07
N ALA A 355 -2.77 -8.88 27.94
CA ALA A 355 -4.22 -9.07 27.88
C ALA A 355 -4.97 -7.77 28.21
N ALA A 356 -4.51 -7.02 29.23
CA ALA A 356 -5.11 -5.73 29.58
C ALA A 356 -4.91 -4.67 28.49
N ALA A 357 -3.72 -4.62 27.90
CA ALA A 357 -3.40 -3.71 26.79
C ALA A 357 -4.21 -4.03 25.53
N GLU A 358 -4.32 -5.32 25.19
CA GLU A 358 -5.16 -5.82 24.10
C GLU A 358 -6.63 -5.41 24.30
N GLN A 359 -7.18 -5.63 25.49
CA GLN A 359 -8.55 -5.21 25.81
C GLN A 359 -8.72 -3.69 25.69
N ALA A 360 -7.80 -2.90 26.22
CA ALA A 360 -7.86 -1.44 26.16
C ALA A 360 -7.78 -0.94 24.71
N LEU A 361 -6.91 -1.54 23.89
CA LEU A 361 -6.77 -1.19 22.48
C LEU A 361 -8.01 -1.61 21.66
N HIS A 362 -8.60 -2.77 21.95
CA HIS A 362 -9.87 -3.22 21.37
C HIS A 362 -11.02 -2.25 21.68
N GLU A 363 -11.13 -1.74 22.90
CA GLU A 363 -12.14 -0.72 23.24
C GLU A 363 -11.87 0.63 22.57
N HIS A 364 -10.60 1.00 22.42
CA HIS A 364 -10.23 2.22 21.72
C HIS A 364 -10.58 2.17 20.22
N VAL A 365 -10.25 1.07 19.52
CA VAL A 365 -10.61 0.90 18.10
C VAL A 365 -12.13 0.86 17.90
N LYS A 366 -12.90 0.25 18.83
CA LYS A 366 -14.38 0.31 18.81
C LYS A 366 -14.89 1.74 18.94
N THR A 367 -14.24 2.57 19.75
CA THR A 367 -14.61 3.99 19.92
C THR A 367 -14.33 4.77 18.64
N LEU A 368 -13.14 4.60 18.04
CA LEU A 368 -12.79 5.20 16.76
C LEU A 368 -13.75 4.77 15.64
N HIS A 369 -14.21 3.52 15.69
CA HIS A 369 -15.18 2.98 14.74
C HIS A 369 -16.54 3.66 14.86
N LYS A 370 -17.07 3.79 16.09
CA LYS A 370 -18.31 4.54 16.36
C LYS A 370 -18.23 5.98 15.86
N ASN A 371 -17.04 6.59 15.91
CA ASN A 371 -16.77 7.93 15.41
C ASN A 371 -16.52 7.99 13.88
N GLY A 372 -16.64 6.87 13.16
CA GLY A 372 -16.44 6.80 11.71
C GLY A 372 -14.97 6.95 11.26
N LYS A 373 -14.00 6.81 12.16
CA LYS A 373 -12.56 7.02 11.88
C LYS A 373 -11.85 5.75 11.41
N VAL A 374 -12.40 4.58 11.70
CA VAL A 374 -11.89 3.28 11.28
C VAL A 374 -13.03 2.35 10.87
N ARG A 375 -12.88 1.68 9.73
CA ARG A 375 -13.81 0.64 9.27
C ARG A 375 -13.23 -0.75 9.52
N ALA A 376 -11.99 -0.96 9.09
CA ALA A 376 -11.24 -2.17 9.31
C ALA A 376 -9.77 -1.82 9.53
N CYS A 377 -9.10 -2.51 10.44
CA CYS A 377 -7.67 -2.32 10.66
C CYS A 377 -7.02 -3.57 11.30
N GLY A 378 -5.71 -3.71 11.10
CA GLY A 378 -4.89 -4.56 11.96
C GLY A 378 -4.74 -3.94 13.34
N VAL A 379 -4.72 -4.78 14.38
CA VAL A 379 -4.47 -4.37 15.75
C VAL A 379 -3.34 -5.23 16.31
N ARG A 380 -2.32 -4.59 16.87
CA ARG A 380 -1.12 -5.25 17.38
C ARG A 380 -0.75 -4.73 18.75
N VAL A 381 -0.40 -5.64 19.66
CA VAL A 381 0.18 -5.32 20.97
C VAL A 381 1.52 -6.03 21.09
N CYS A 382 2.59 -5.28 21.32
CA CYS A 382 3.95 -5.78 21.46
C CYS A 382 4.46 -5.57 22.90
N ILE A 383 5.01 -6.62 23.51
CA ILE A 383 5.68 -6.54 24.82
C ILE A 383 6.83 -7.54 24.90
N GLY A 384 8.03 -7.05 25.21
CA GLY A 384 9.21 -7.89 25.14
C GLY A 384 9.35 -8.49 23.74
N THR A 385 9.56 -9.80 23.67
CA THR A 385 9.63 -10.57 22.40
C THR A 385 8.26 -11.04 21.91
N GLU A 386 7.19 -10.78 22.68
CA GLU A 386 5.85 -11.27 22.40
C GLU A 386 5.00 -10.23 21.67
N ARG A 387 4.12 -10.74 20.81
CA ARG A 387 3.17 -9.91 20.06
C ARG A 387 1.83 -10.60 19.95
N LYS A 388 0.74 -9.88 20.19
CA LYS A 388 -0.62 -10.32 19.82
C LYS A 388 -1.10 -9.54 18.63
N ASN A 389 -1.70 -10.24 17.67
CA ASN A 389 -2.28 -9.65 16.48
C ASN A 389 -3.76 -9.99 16.41
N SER A 390 -4.57 -9.01 16.05
CA SER A 390 -6.00 -9.13 15.84
C SER A 390 -6.38 -8.36 14.58
N LYS A 391 -7.46 -8.79 13.91
CA LYS A 391 -8.10 -8.01 12.84
C LYS A 391 -9.39 -7.44 13.38
N PHE A 392 -9.54 -6.13 13.26
CA PHE A 392 -10.79 -5.43 13.53
C PHE A 392 -11.52 -5.20 12.21
N VAL A 393 -12.80 -5.58 12.15
CA VAL A 393 -13.68 -5.30 11.02
C VAL A 393 -15.02 -4.84 11.55
N GLY A 394 -15.48 -3.68 11.10
CA GLY A 394 -16.82 -3.20 11.34
C GLY A 394 -17.43 -2.60 10.08
N ASP A 395 -18.69 -2.20 10.19
CA ASP A 395 -19.43 -1.62 9.05
C ASP A 395 -19.16 -0.13 8.90
N VAL A 396 -19.54 0.46 7.76
CA VAL A 396 -19.45 1.91 7.65
C VAL A 396 -20.41 2.52 8.68
N ALA A 397 -19.87 3.08 9.77
CA ALA A 397 -20.66 3.79 10.75
C ALA A 397 -21.32 4.97 10.02
N THR A 398 -22.64 4.94 9.88
CA THR A 398 -23.40 6.13 9.54
C THR A 398 -23.25 7.07 10.73
N ILE A 399 -22.63 8.24 10.51
CA ILE A 399 -22.49 9.26 11.56
C ILE A 399 -23.92 9.72 11.90
N ALA A 400 -24.56 9.06 12.87
CA ALA A 400 -25.74 9.60 13.51
C ALA A 400 -25.26 10.84 14.29
N PRO A 401 -25.86 12.03 14.08
CA PRO A 401 -25.58 13.15 14.95
C PRO A 401 -26.27 12.88 16.29
N GLU A 402 -25.64 12.12 17.18
CA GLU A 402 -26.17 11.89 18.53
C GLU A 402 -25.41 12.65 19.61
N VAL A 403 -26.24 13.26 20.43
CA VAL A 403 -25.98 14.18 21.54
C VAL A 403 -25.11 13.48 22.58
N ILE A 404 -23.96 14.09 22.87
CA ILE A 404 -23.05 13.67 23.94
C ILE A 404 -23.80 13.75 25.29
N GLY A 405 -24.13 12.59 25.86
CA GLY A 405 -24.52 12.46 27.26
C GLY A 405 -23.28 12.59 28.17
N PRO A 406 -23.39 13.22 29.36
CA PRO A 406 -22.24 13.50 30.19
C PRO A 406 -21.92 12.30 31.08
N GLU A 407 -21.00 11.45 30.65
CA GLU A 407 -20.28 10.53 31.54
C GLU A 407 -18.95 10.09 30.90
N PHE A 408 -18.11 11.07 30.56
CA PHE A 408 -16.71 10.81 30.27
C PHE A 408 -15.91 10.97 31.56
N GLN A 409 -15.21 9.90 31.97
CA GLN A 409 -14.06 10.02 32.85
C GLN A 409 -13.13 11.08 32.25
N THR A 410 -12.83 12.11 33.03
CA THR A 410 -11.92 13.19 32.67
C THR A 410 -10.59 12.61 32.23
N VAL A 411 -10.35 12.57 30.92
CA VAL A 411 -9.01 12.41 30.36
C VAL A 411 -8.27 13.71 30.68
N PRO A 412 -7.10 13.67 31.35
CA PRO A 412 -6.35 14.87 31.67
C PRO A 412 -6.02 15.67 30.40
N GLU A 413 -6.06 17.00 30.49
CA GLU A 413 -5.69 17.88 29.38
C GLU A 413 -4.33 17.49 28.77
N PRO A 414 -4.24 17.36 27.43
CA PRO A 414 -3.01 16.98 26.77
C PRO A 414 -1.98 18.11 26.87
N ASN A 415 -0.99 17.90 27.73
CA ASN A 415 0.15 18.81 27.83
C ASN A 415 0.99 18.67 26.54
N ARG A 416 0.95 19.67 25.65
CA ARG A 416 1.64 19.68 24.34
C ARG A 416 3.14 19.32 24.40
N ARG A 417 3.78 19.44 25.58
CA ARG A 417 5.19 19.06 25.82
C ARG A 417 5.43 17.56 26.06
N LYS A 418 4.41 16.75 26.34
CA LYS A 418 4.56 15.30 26.60
C LYS A 418 4.64 14.46 25.33
N TYR A 419 4.18 14.97 24.19
CA TYR A 419 4.16 14.19 22.95
C TYR A 419 5.56 13.95 22.39
N THR A 420 6.58 14.69 22.80
CA THR A 420 7.94 14.57 22.24
C THR A 420 8.82 13.49 22.83
N ASP A 421 8.45 12.93 23.98
CA ASP A 421 9.35 12.05 24.72
C ASP A 421 9.24 10.58 24.28
N LEU A 422 10.33 10.04 23.70
CA LEU A 422 10.54 8.61 23.47
C LEU A 422 11.75 8.08 24.28
N SER A 423 12.23 8.83 25.27
CA SER A 423 13.39 8.45 26.09
C SER A 423 13.15 7.15 26.85
N GLY A 424 11.89 6.84 27.20
CA GLY A 424 11.50 5.55 27.77
C GLY A 424 11.76 4.34 26.86
N PHE A 425 11.89 4.56 25.55
CA PHE A 425 12.33 3.57 24.57
C PHE A 425 13.79 3.76 24.13
N LEU A 426 14.52 4.66 24.79
CA LEU A 426 15.93 5.00 24.49
C LEU A 426 16.09 5.58 23.07
N LEU A 427 15.08 6.34 22.65
CA LEU A 427 15.01 7.01 21.35
C LEU A 427 14.88 8.52 21.54
N SER A 428 15.40 9.26 20.56
CA SER A 428 15.22 10.70 20.45
C SER A 428 14.62 11.05 19.10
N LEU A 429 14.03 12.23 18.99
CA LEU A 429 13.36 12.68 17.79
C LEU A 429 13.96 13.97 17.30
N LYS A 430 14.29 13.98 16.01
CA LYS A 430 14.77 15.16 15.32
C LYS A 430 13.69 15.61 14.34
N GLU A 431 13.06 16.74 14.65
CA GLU A 431 12.08 17.36 13.74
C GLU A 431 12.73 17.61 12.37
N GLN A 432 12.02 17.24 11.33
CA GLN A 432 12.38 17.46 9.94
C GLN A 432 11.60 18.67 9.40
N PRO A 433 12.19 19.47 8.50
CA PRO A 433 11.46 20.51 7.81
C PRO A 433 10.25 19.91 7.07
N LYS A 434 9.10 20.60 7.11
CA LYS A 434 7.92 20.21 6.32
C LYS A 434 8.31 20.20 4.83
N HIS A 435 8.00 19.10 4.13
CA HIS A 435 8.05 19.09 2.68
C HIS A 435 6.89 19.93 2.13
N GLU A 436 7.16 20.90 1.25
CA GLU A 436 6.15 21.82 0.72
C GLU A 436 5.29 21.20 -0.40
N LEU A 437 5.81 20.17 -1.10
CA LEU A 437 5.14 19.52 -2.24
C LEU A 437 4.44 18.20 -1.88
N PHE A 438 4.93 17.52 -0.85
CA PHE A 438 4.39 16.25 -0.38
C PHE A 438 4.07 16.37 1.09
N GLU A 439 2.91 15.83 1.46
CA GLU A 439 2.43 15.95 2.84
C GLU A 439 3.35 15.24 3.84
N SER A 440 4.27 14.34 3.42
CA SER A 440 5.29 13.68 4.24
C SER A 440 6.36 12.98 3.39
N GLU A 441 7.51 12.63 3.99
CA GLU A 441 8.51 11.76 3.33
C GLU A 441 7.92 10.38 3.00
N SER A 442 7.08 9.82 3.87
CA SER A 442 6.40 8.55 3.61
C SER A 442 5.32 8.68 2.53
N HIS A 443 4.65 9.83 2.38
CA HIS A 443 3.80 10.15 1.23
C HIS A 443 4.63 10.25 -0.06
N PHE A 444 5.83 10.84 -0.01
CA PHE A 444 6.75 10.82 -1.14
C PHE A 444 7.18 9.39 -1.51
N GLN A 445 7.55 8.56 -0.53
CA GLN A 445 7.87 7.14 -0.77
C GLN A 445 6.66 6.34 -1.27
N ALA A 446 5.45 6.63 -0.80
CA ALA A 446 4.20 6.03 -1.27
C ALA A 446 3.91 6.37 -2.73
N ILE A 447 4.08 7.63 -3.12
CA ILE A 447 3.98 8.07 -4.52
C ILE A 447 5.08 7.40 -5.35
N LYS A 448 6.30 7.31 -4.83
CA LYS A 448 7.42 6.61 -5.50
C LYS A 448 7.09 5.14 -5.73
N GLU A 449 6.53 4.45 -4.72
CA GLU A 449 6.09 3.06 -4.84
C GLU A 449 4.91 2.90 -5.80
N HIS A 450 3.93 3.80 -5.77
CA HIS A 450 2.80 3.79 -6.70
C HIS A 450 3.27 3.96 -8.14
N MET A 451 4.17 4.91 -8.40
CA MET A 451 4.77 5.11 -9.71
C MET A 451 5.60 3.90 -10.13
N ARG A 452 6.32 3.27 -9.19
CA ARG A 452 7.05 2.01 -9.42
C ARG A 452 6.11 0.87 -9.81
N THR A 453 5.00 0.68 -9.09
CA THR A 453 4.01 -0.35 -9.42
C THR A 453 3.42 -0.12 -10.81
N ARG A 454 3.06 1.12 -11.15
CA ARG A 454 2.55 1.43 -12.50
C ARG A 454 3.60 1.23 -13.59
N ALA A 455 4.88 1.50 -13.29
CA ALA A 455 5.99 1.21 -14.19
C ALA A 455 6.16 -0.29 -14.42
N GLN A 456 5.96 -1.12 -13.38
CA GLN A 456 5.97 -2.58 -13.50
C GLN A 456 4.77 -3.10 -14.32
N GLU A 457 3.59 -2.50 -14.17
CA GLU A 457 2.39 -2.88 -14.90
C GLU A 457 2.44 -2.50 -16.39
N ASN A 458 3.18 -1.45 -16.74
CA ASN A 458 3.30 -0.98 -18.12
C ASN A 458 4.72 -0.45 -18.44
N PRO A 459 5.72 -1.34 -18.54
CA PRO A 459 7.12 -0.95 -18.69
C PRO A 459 7.38 -0.21 -20.00
N GLU A 460 6.70 -0.57 -21.09
CA GLU A 460 6.86 0.08 -22.40
C GLU A 460 6.42 1.55 -22.38
N PHE A 461 5.29 1.84 -21.72
CA PHE A 461 4.80 3.22 -21.57
C PHE A 461 5.74 4.07 -20.72
N PHE A 462 6.25 3.52 -19.61
CA PHE A 462 7.15 4.25 -18.73
C PHE A 462 8.53 4.45 -19.36
N ASN A 463 9.07 3.45 -20.07
CA ASN A 463 10.31 3.60 -20.83
C ASN A 463 10.21 4.72 -21.89
N ALA A 464 9.02 4.94 -22.47
CA ALA A 464 8.81 6.02 -23.42
C ALA A 464 8.70 7.42 -22.78
N ILE A 465 8.27 7.51 -21.52
CA ILE A 465 7.95 8.79 -20.85
C ILE A 465 9.04 9.24 -19.89
N VAL A 466 9.77 8.33 -19.24
CA VAL A 466 10.82 8.64 -18.28
C VAL A 466 11.87 9.62 -18.84
N PRO A 467 12.39 9.46 -20.08
CA PRO A 467 13.32 10.43 -20.65
C PRO A 467 12.72 11.84 -20.79
N GLN A 468 11.42 11.93 -21.10
CA GLN A 468 10.72 13.20 -21.26
C GLN A 468 10.53 13.90 -19.90
N VAL A 469 10.11 13.15 -18.89
CA VAL A 469 9.92 13.65 -17.51
C VAL A 469 11.25 14.08 -16.89
N ALA A 470 12.33 13.32 -17.12
CA ALA A 470 13.67 13.68 -16.64
C ALA A 470 14.13 15.03 -17.22
N VAL A 471 13.95 15.22 -18.53
CA VAL A 471 14.27 16.50 -19.20
C VAL A 471 13.42 17.65 -18.67
N MET A 472 12.11 17.44 -18.50
CA MET A 472 11.21 18.47 -17.95
C MET A 472 11.60 18.86 -16.52
N SER A 473 11.92 17.87 -15.68
CA SER A 473 12.31 18.08 -14.28
C SER A 473 13.63 18.83 -14.17
N ALA A 474 14.62 18.46 -14.97
CA ALA A 474 15.92 19.15 -15.01
C ALA A 474 15.80 20.58 -15.55
N LYS A 475 14.95 20.83 -16.56
CA LYS A 475 14.65 22.20 -17.01
C LYS A 475 14.01 23.04 -15.92
N HIS A 476 13.06 22.45 -15.17
CA HIS A 476 12.41 23.12 -14.06
C HIS A 476 13.43 23.48 -12.96
N PHE A 477 14.23 22.51 -12.53
CA PHE A 477 15.29 22.71 -11.54
C PHE A 477 16.25 23.85 -11.91
N LEU A 478 16.74 23.88 -13.16
CA LEU A 478 17.62 24.95 -13.63
C LEU A 478 16.91 26.31 -13.69
N THR A 479 15.65 26.33 -14.12
CA THR A 479 14.84 27.57 -14.17
C THR A 479 14.62 28.14 -12.78
N THR A 480 14.38 27.29 -11.79
CA THR A 480 14.16 27.71 -10.40
C THR A 480 15.44 28.21 -9.73
N ASN A 481 16.57 27.54 -9.96
CA ASN A 481 17.85 27.89 -9.31
C ASN A 481 18.65 28.99 -10.02
N PHE A 482 18.42 29.19 -11.32
CA PHE A 482 19.10 30.20 -12.14
C PHE A 482 18.10 31.14 -12.81
N PRO A 483 17.35 31.93 -12.03
CA PRO A 483 16.30 32.80 -12.56
C PRO A 483 16.87 33.84 -13.53
N GLY A 484 16.23 33.96 -14.70
CA GLY A 484 16.65 34.88 -15.76
C GLY A 484 17.74 34.34 -16.70
N CYS A 485 18.21 33.11 -16.49
CA CYS A 485 19.05 32.40 -17.45
C CYS A 485 18.20 31.68 -18.51
N GLU A 486 18.76 31.50 -19.71
CA GLU A 486 18.18 30.67 -20.76
C GLU A 486 18.52 29.20 -20.49
N VAL A 487 17.50 28.37 -20.32
CA VAL A 487 17.67 26.92 -20.11
C VAL A 487 17.45 26.19 -21.43
N VAL A 488 18.51 25.55 -21.94
CA VAL A 488 18.51 24.88 -23.25
C VAL A 488 18.81 23.38 -23.11
N ASP A 489 18.12 22.58 -23.90
CA ASP A 489 18.40 21.15 -24.08
C ASP A 489 19.28 21.00 -25.32
N GLU A 490 20.54 20.64 -25.11
CA GLU A 490 21.55 20.50 -26.16
C GLU A 490 21.53 19.09 -26.78
N GLY A 491 20.58 18.23 -26.37
CA GLY A 491 20.46 16.85 -26.84
C GLY A 491 21.45 15.91 -26.14
N GLU A 492 21.89 14.86 -26.82
CA GLU A 492 22.81 13.86 -26.26
C GLU A 492 24.18 14.47 -25.90
N LEU A 493 24.78 13.99 -24.80
CA LEU A 493 26.06 14.51 -24.33
C LEU A 493 27.18 14.21 -25.34
N PRO A 494 27.89 15.25 -25.84
CA PRO A 494 29.09 15.04 -26.64
C PRO A 494 30.25 14.59 -25.74
N ALA A 495 30.82 13.43 -26.05
CA ALA A 495 32.00 12.87 -25.39
C ALA A 495 33.17 12.77 -26.36
N THR A 496 34.37 13.04 -25.86
CA THR A 496 35.63 12.87 -26.60
C THR A 496 36.31 11.62 -26.07
N LEU A 497 36.50 10.61 -26.93
CA LEU A 497 37.25 9.41 -26.57
C LEU A 497 38.74 9.74 -26.38
N PRO A 498 39.51 8.90 -25.66
CA PRO A 498 40.94 9.13 -25.44
C PRO A 498 41.79 9.26 -26.72
N ASP A 499 41.28 8.77 -27.85
CA ASP A 499 41.89 8.86 -29.17
C ASP A 499 41.52 10.16 -29.94
N GLY A 500 40.71 11.04 -29.34
CA GLY A 500 40.27 12.31 -29.92
C GLY A 500 38.98 12.21 -30.74
N THR A 501 38.35 11.03 -30.84
CA THR A 501 37.09 10.86 -31.57
C THR A 501 35.93 11.51 -30.81
N GLU A 502 35.16 12.36 -31.48
CA GLU A 502 33.91 12.90 -30.93
C GLU A 502 32.77 11.91 -31.17
N MET A 503 32.07 11.55 -30.10
CA MET A 503 30.85 10.78 -30.16
C MET A 503 29.76 11.43 -29.31
N LYS A 504 28.51 11.06 -29.56
CA LYS A 504 27.41 11.37 -28.65
C LYS A 504 27.09 10.14 -27.82
N ILE A 505 26.96 10.31 -26.51
CA ILE A 505 26.52 9.21 -25.65
C ILE A 505 25.01 9.06 -25.87
N ALA A 506 24.63 8.00 -26.58
CA ALA A 506 23.23 7.71 -26.90
C ALA A 506 22.38 7.65 -25.63
N ASP A 507 21.11 8.02 -25.76
CA ASP A 507 20.09 7.98 -24.71
C ASP A 507 20.35 8.89 -23.48
N THR A 508 21.42 9.70 -23.50
CA THR A 508 21.67 10.77 -22.52
C THR A 508 21.06 12.11 -22.93
N ARG A 509 20.99 13.05 -21.99
CA ARG A 509 20.63 14.44 -22.25
C ARG A 509 21.53 15.43 -21.51
N LEU A 510 22.01 16.43 -22.24
CA LEU A 510 22.73 17.59 -21.70
C LEU A 510 21.79 18.79 -21.67
N ILE A 511 21.61 19.36 -20.49
CA ILE A 511 20.82 20.58 -20.31
C ILE A 511 21.72 21.66 -19.70
N LEU A 512 21.74 22.83 -20.32
CA LEU A 512 22.57 23.95 -19.90
C LEU A 512 21.71 25.12 -19.43
N ALA A 513 22.17 25.84 -18.42
CA ALA A 513 21.69 27.18 -18.10
C ALA A 513 22.73 28.22 -18.56
N LYS A 514 22.28 29.16 -19.40
CA LYS A 514 23.11 30.22 -19.98
C LYS A 514 22.65 31.58 -19.46
N ASP A 515 23.54 32.31 -18.79
CA ASP A 515 23.30 33.71 -18.41
C ASP A 515 23.63 34.63 -19.59
N PRO A 516 22.63 35.24 -20.26
CA PRO A 516 22.85 36.10 -21.42
C PRO A 516 23.69 37.35 -21.08
N LYS A 517 23.86 37.68 -19.79
CA LYS A 517 24.69 38.82 -19.36
C LYS A 517 26.19 38.52 -19.38
N GLN A 518 26.58 37.25 -19.51
CA GLN A 518 27.98 36.82 -19.42
C GLN A 518 28.57 36.38 -20.77
N GLU A 519 27.86 36.59 -21.88
CA GLU A 519 28.33 36.24 -23.23
C GLU A 519 29.75 36.77 -23.54
N PRO A 520 30.67 35.94 -24.08
CA PRO A 520 30.47 34.56 -24.54
C PRO A 520 30.53 33.48 -23.45
N LYS A 521 30.90 33.82 -22.21
CA LYS A 521 31.06 32.92 -21.06
C LYS A 521 29.73 32.70 -20.31
N SER A 522 28.68 32.38 -21.05
CA SER A 522 27.31 32.37 -20.51
C SER A 522 26.95 31.12 -19.73
N ILE A 523 27.64 29.99 -19.88
CA ILE A 523 27.24 28.74 -19.22
C ILE A 523 27.51 28.82 -17.71
N VAL A 524 26.43 28.88 -16.92
CA VAL A 524 26.46 28.96 -15.44
C VAL A 524 26.02 27.65 -14.77
N ALA A 525 25.39 26.75 -15.52
CA ALA A 525 25.15 25.39 -15.07
C ALA A 525 25.07 24.38 -16.22
N ALA A 526 25.46 23.13 -15.95
CA ALA A 526 25.34 22.00 -16.87
C ALA A 526 24.86 20.75 -16.15
N LEU A 527 23.80 20.14 -16.68
CA LEU A 527 23.19 18.91 -16.19
C LEU A 527 23.39 17.79 -17.22
N HIS A 528 23.96 16.68 -16.79
CA HIS A 528 24.04 15.45 -17.55
C HIS A 528 23.02 14.44 -16.99
N ILE A 529 21.99 14.16 -17.77
CA ILE A 529 20.97 13.15 -17.46
C ILE A 529 21.38 11.85 -18.14
N VAL A 530 21.61 10.84 -17.34
CA VAL A 530 22.00 9.50 -17.80
C VAL A 530 20.78 8.58 -17.65
N PRO A 531 20.40 7.85 -18.72
CA PRO A 531 19.35 6.86 -18.61
C PRO A 531 19.82 5.71 -17.70
N ASN A 532 18.88 4.96 -17.14
CA ASN A 532 19.20 3.76 -16.36
C ASN A 532 20.07 2.82 -17.22
N PRO A 533 21.29 2.44 -16.79
CA PRO A 533 22.10 1.48 -17.52
C PRO A 533 21.36 0.13 -17.56
N THR A 534 20.80 -0.20 -18.72
CA THR A 534 20.15 -1.48 -18.98
C THR A 534 21.18 -2.61 -18.89
N GLY A 535 21.19 -3.32 -17.77
CA GLY A 535 21.55 -4.74 -17.75
C GLY A 535 20.27 -5.58 -17.84
N ASP A 536 20.35 -6.74 -18.49
CA ASP A 536 19.30 -7.76 -18.66
C ASP A 536 18.76 -8.37 -17.35
N GLU A 537 18.81 -7.66 -16.23
CA GLU A 537 18.21 -8.07 -14.97
C GLU A 537 17.16 -7.04 -14.57
N ASP A 538 15.88 -7.43 -14.63
CA ASP A 538 14.78 -7.19 -13.69
C ASP A 538 14.97 -6.15 -12.56
N THR A 539 15.62 -5.00 -12.74
CA THR A 539 16.06 -4.15 -11.61
C THR A 539 15.23 -2.88 -11.44
N PHE A 540 13.92 -3.03 -11.63
CA PHE A 540 12.97 -2.45 -10.67
C PHE A 540 12.78 -3.35 -9.44
N MET A 541 13.38 -4.56 -9.40
CA MET A 541 13.03 -5.65 -8.46
C MET A 541 13.96 -5.86 -7.26
N VAL A 542 14.90 -4.95 -6.95
CA VAL A 542 15.65 -5.06 -5.69
C VAL A 542 15.08 -4.09 -4.67
N LYS A 543 14.44 -4.64 -3.62
CA LYS A 543 13.93 -3.94 -2.42
C LYS A 543 15.03 -3.25 -1.57
N GLY A 544 16.20 -2.97 -2.14
CA GLY A 544 17.25 -2.17 -1.52
C GLY A 544 17.32 -0.80 -2.17
N LYS A 545 17.64 0.25 -1.40
CA LYS A 545 18.12 1.53 -1.94
C LYS A 545 19.40 1.25 -2.73
N LYS A 546 19.30 0.89 -4.02
CA LYS A 546 20.48 0.78 -4.87
C LYS A 546 21.00 2.21 -5.05
N ASN A 547 22.09 2.51 -4.38
CA ASN A 547 22.76 3.80 -4.45
C ASN A 547 23.63 3.80 -5.72
N TRP A 548 23.33 4.69 -6.65
CA TRP A 548 24.07 4.82 -7.90
C TRP A 548 25.30 5.73 -7.80
N LEU A 549 25.43 6.52 -6.73
CA LEU A 549 26.47 7.55 -6.58
C LEU A 549 27.91 7.01 -6.69
N GLU A 550 28.12 5.76 -6.27
CA GLU A 550 29.43 5.07 -6.32
C GLU A 550 29.53 4.00 -7.41
N SER A 551 28.53 3.94 -8.29
CA SER A 551 28.56 3.02 -9.43
C SER A 551 29.59 3.45 -10.48
N LYS A 552 30.11 2.49 -11.23
CA LYS A 552 31.09 2.76 -12.30
C LYS A 552 30.46 3.66 -13.38
N GLU A 553 29.21 3.40 -13.69
CA GLU A 553 28.40 4.11 -14.68
C GLU A 553 28.21 5.59 -14.29
N MET A 554 27.93 5.86 -13.02
CA MET A 554 27.83 7.23 -12.50
C MET A 554 29.18 7.95 -12.58
N LYS A 555 30.29 7.32 -12.17
CA LYS A 555 31.62 7.93 -12.26
C LYS A 555 32.05 8.18 -13.71
N GLU A 556 31.70 7.29 -14.65
CA GLU A 556 31.94 7.49 -16.09
C GLU A 556 31.15 8.69 -16.63
N ALA A 557 29.90 8.87 -16.19
CA ALA A 557 29.08 10.01 -16.57
C ALA A 557 29.56 11.35 -15.98
N GLU A 558 30.06 11.35 -14.75
CA GLU A 558 30.74 12.48 -14.12
C GLU A 558 31.99 12.87 -14.89
N TYR A 559 32.81 11.89 -15.25
CA TYR A 559 34.00 12.11 -16.05
C TYR A 559 33.67 12.70 -17.43
N ALA A 560 32.64 12.18 -18.10
CA ALA A 560 32.22 12.68 -19.40
C ALA A 560 31.75 14.14 -19.34
N LEU A 561 30.97 14.52 -18.31
CA LEU A 561 30.55 15.90 -18.11
C LEU A 561 31.75 16.82 -17.78
N LEU A 562 32.71 16.34 -16.98
CA LEU A 562 33.93 17.08 -16.66
C LEU A 562 34.76 17.40 -17.91
N GLU A 563 35.01 16.40 -18.75
CA GLU A 563 35.78 16.59 -19.99
C GLU A 563 35.08 17.55 -20.96
N LEU A 564 33.75 17.48 -21.04
CA LEU A 564 32.98 18.46 -21.82
C LEU A 564 33.14 19.88 -21.27
N LEU A 565 33.02 20.08 -19.95
CA LEU A 565 33.17 21.39 -19.34
C LEU A 565 34.60 21.95 -19.47
N LYS A 566 35.63 21.11 -19.41
CA LYS A 566 37.01 21.51 -19.74
C LYS A 566 37.13 22.02 -21.17
N LYS A 567 36.55 21.30 -22.13
CA LYS A 567 36.52 21.71 -23.54
C LYS A 567 35.79 23.06 -23.71
N LEU A 568 34.59 23.18 -23.16
CA LEU A 568 33.79 24.42 -23.24
C LEU A 568 34.45 25.60 -22.54
N HIS A 569 35.18 25.36 -21.45
CA HIS A 569 35.98 26.38 -20.77
C HIS A 569 37.17 26.83 -21.63
N ALA A 570 37.89 25.91 -22.27
CA ALA A 570 38.95 26.24 -23.22
C ALA A 570 38.43 27.05 -24.43
N GLU A 571 37.18 26.82 -24.83
CA GLU A 571 36.47 27.61 -25.86
C GLU A 571 35.92 28.95 -25.33
N GLY A 572 36.09 29.26 -24.05
CA GLY A 572 35.64 30.52 -23.45
C GLY A 572 34.12 30.64 -23.29
N LYS A 573 33.41 29.52 -23.13
CA LYS A 573 31.93 29.46 -23.01
C LYS A 573 31.41 29.31 -21.58
N VAL A 574 32.25 28.83 -20.67
CA VAL A 574 31.89 28.59 -19.26
C VAL A 574 32.14 29.83 -18.42
N SER A 575 31.20 30.13 -17.51
CA SER A 575 31.29 31.20 -16.53
C SER A 575 32.58 31.11 -15.69
N GLU A 576 33.23 32.25 -15.51
CA GLU A 576 34.43 32.38 -14.66
C GLU A 576 34.09 32.58 -13.17
N VAL A 577 32.83 32.88 -12.85
CA VAL A 577 32.38 33.19 -11.49
C VAL A 577 31.99 31.92 -10.76
N ASP A 578 31.07 31.16 -11.36
CA ASP A 578 30.55 29.90 -10.83
C ASP A 578 29.90 29.12 -11.98
N CYS A 579 30.14 27.81 -12.01
CA CYS A 579 29.47 26.90 -12.92
C CYS A 579 29.09 25.63 -12.14
N MET A 580 27.79 25.43 -11.96
CA MET A 580 27.26 24.21 -11.33
C MET A 580 27.28 23.06 -12.34
N ALA A 581 27.82 21.92 -11.96
CA ALA A 581 27.76 20.69 -12.73
C ALA A 581 26.92 19.67 -11.96
N GLN A 582 25.95 19.04 -12.60
CA GLN A 582 25.15 17.99 -11.97
C GLN A 582 25.04 16.78 -12.89
N VAL A 583 25.23 15.59 -12.32
CA VAL A 583 24.93 14.33 -13.01
C VAL A 583 23.74 13.69 -12.32
N VAL A 584 22.77 13.23 -13.09
CA VAL A 584 21.55 12.59 -12.60
C VAL A 584 21.42 11.21 -13.21
N MET A 585 21.23 10.20 -12.37
CA MET A 585 20.97 8.81 -12.76
C MET A 585 19.81 8.26 -11.91
N GLU A 586 18.73 7.86 -12.57
CA GLU A 586 17.47 7.43 -11.92
C GLU A 586 16.94 8.46 -10.90
N THR A 587 17.08 8.20 -9.59
CA THR A 587 16.70 9.14 -8.51
C THR A 587 17.88 9.75 -7.77
N ASP A 588 19.11 9.35 -8.11
CA ASP A 588 20.32 9.82 -7.46
C ASP A 588 20.97 10.92 -8.31
N ALA A 589 21.56 11.91 -7.64
CA ALA A 589 22.25 12.99 -8.30
C ALA A 589 23.47 13.45 -7.50
N THR A 590 24.54 13.81 -8.20
CA THR A 590 25.69 14.52 -7.64
C THR A 590 25.72 15.94 -8.17
N ILE A 591 25.97 16.91 -7.29
CA ILE A 591 26.11 18.32 -7.64
C ILE A 591 27.52 18.77 -7.24
N TYR A 592 28.23 19.32 -8.21
CA TYR A 592 29.59 19.82 -8.07
C TYR A 592 29.68 21.28 -8.50
N LYS A 593 30.69 21.96 -7.98
CA LYS A 593 31.22 23.19 -8.56
C LYS A 593 32.33 22.86 -9.54
N PHE A 594 32.21 23.31 -10.78
CA PHE A 594 33.31 23.28 -11.73
C PHE A 594 34.25 24.46 -11.48
N VAL A 595 35.52 24.18 -11.20
CA VAL A 595 36.51 25.20 -10.82
C VAL A 595 37.77 25.13 -11.65
N GLU A 596 38.40 26.29 -11.83
CA GLU A 596 39.75 26.43 -12.43
C GLU A 596 39.86 25.78 -13.82
N GLY A 597 38.74 25.62 -14.54
CA GLY A 597 38.68 24.99 -15.85
C GLY A 597 39.14 23.53 -15.89
N SER A 598 39.23 22.82 -14.75
CA SER A 598 39.94 21.54 -14.70
C SER A 598 39.38 20.45 -13.78
N LYS A 599 38.56 20.78 -12.78
CA LYS A 599 38.08 19.79 -11.79
C LYS A 599 36.70 20.11 -11.23
N PHE A 600 36.07 19.07 -10.68
CA PHE A 600 34.91 19.17 -9.82
C PHE A 600 35.33 19.21 -8.36
N ILE A 601 34.67 20.07 -7.58
CA ILE A 601 34.76 20.11 -6.13
C ILE A 601 33.35 20.15 -5.55
N ASP A 602 33.17 19.64 -4.34
CA ASP A 602 31.90 19.74 -3.64
C ASP A 602 31.58 21.21 -3.30
N TYR A 603 30.31 21.57 -3.38
CA TYR A 603 29.85 22.84 -2.84
C TYR A 603 29.90 22.81 -1.31
N SER A 604 30.03 23.98 -0.67
CA SER A 604 29.91 24.07 0.78
C SER A 604 28.47 23.72 1.21
N ASP A 605 28.32 23.23 2.44
CA ASP A 605 27.01 22.88 3.02
C ASP A 605 26.03 24.07 2.96
N GLU A 606 26.51 25.30 3.18
CA GLU A 606 25.66 26.50 3.10
C GLU A 606 25.17 26.77 1.68
N ARG A 607 26.00 26.48 0.66
CA ARG A 607 25.60 26.64 -0.73
C ARG A 607 24.64 25.53 -1.16
N MET A 608 24.89 24.29 -0.73
CA MET A 608 23.98 23.17 -0.95
C MET A 608 22.60 23.42 -0.34
N ALA A 609 22.53 24.05 0.84
CA ALA A 609 21.27 24.42 1.49
C ALA A 609 20.47 25.52 0.75
N GLN A 610 21.11 26.28 -0.14
CA GLN A 610 20.44 27.31 -0.95
C GLN A 610 19.86 26.76 -2.25
N ILE A 611 20.29 25.56 -2.68
CA ILE A 611 19.78 24.92 -3.88
C ILE A 611 18.36 24.43 -3.61
N LYS A 612 17.43 24.90 -4.42
CA LYS A 612 16.04 24.46 -4.38
C LYS A 612 15.92 23.20 -5.23
N TRP A 613 15.65 22.07 -4.59
CA TRP A 613 15.43 20.80 -5.28
C TRP A 613 14.10 20.73 -6.06
N TYR A 614 13.34 21.82 -6.03
CA TYR A 614 12.07 22.03 -6.71
C TYR A 614 12.07 23.37 -7.44
#